data_AF-A0A2A5E2H7-F1
#
_entry.id   AF-A0A2A5E2H7-F1
#
_cell.length_a   1.000
_cell.length_b   1.000
_cell.length_c   1.000
_cell.angle_alpha   90.00
_cell.angle_beta   90.00
_cell.angle_gamma   90.00
#
_symmetry.space_group_name_H-M   'P 1'
#
loop_
_entity.id
_entity.type
_entity.pdbx_description
1 polymer ?
#
loop_
_entity_poly.entity_id
_entity_poly.type
_entity_poly.pdbx_seq_one_letter_code
_entity_poly.pdbx_strand_id
1 'polypeptide(L)'
;MESEKYHLQLSENLFKLLKTNRPLAEKKFQELPDSEQIDLINNSSNKLAREILFLSKDARVILKEIKNQKFGELSLQEYLEDSLVIISNCTSEQFAYLLDIDLWRKGKIDSKRFLEWIEIIKEIPGSQFRNITKNLDVNALSTALSSYVQIHLNTEDLLLMHHLGSEHIYSMHDLDIDNAEIEAFIHYILVADPDYYNQLIKVLATEDIEEIMNEAKGGRDDRISEQKLPSYEESLIINTFIEHFDFSPLDNLVITSNTKEVILSEETNRDQTFLEHIRKSDDYINHHKKKLEFKLNKQLAHLTNCVIILDGLSPTDEFQYREGIKKSQSIFNIGLAYLANQSIPEGINIIIEKTAIEIYQTGYTLLSYIQSRASNLLDEDDEVIARFSKQMASKLRFMDQDFPMIYSELSKKGRRINSLAELLILHNDLNSLEEFKSDI
;
A
#
# COMPACT_ATOMS: atom_id res chain seq x y z
N MET A 1 3.32 14.33 22.19
CA MET A 1 3.58 15.74 21.82
C MET A 1 4.85 16.33 22.46
N GLU A 2 4.99 16.49 23.79
CA GLU A 2 6.27 16.96 24.36
C GLU A 2 7.39 15.92 24.23
N SER A 3 7.08 14.64 24.46
CA SER A 3 8.01 13.51 24.22
C SER A 3 8.39 13.39 22.74
N GLU A 4 7.44 13.40 21.78
CA GLU A 4 7.76 13.34 20.34
C GLU A 4 8.70 14.46 19.88
N LYS A 5 8.49 15.69 20.36
CA LYS A 5 9.35 16.83 20.01
C LYS A 5 10.76 16.69 20.61
N TYR A 6 10.85 16.16 21.83
CA TYR A 6 12.11 15.80 22.48
C TYR A 6 12.87 14.73 21.69
N HIS A 7 12.21 13.63 21.29
CA HIS A 7 12.83 12.56 20.53
C HIS A 7 13.23 12.99 19.12
N LEU A 8 12.46 13.86 18.46
CA LEU A 8 12.81 14.44 17.16
C LEU A 8 14.07 15.32 17.25
N GLN A 9 14.15 16.16 18.29
CA GLN A 9 15.32 17.01 18.50
C GLN A 9 16.56 16.19 18.91
N LEU A 10 16.36 15.13 19.70
CA LEU A 10 17.40 14.20 20.09
C LEU A 10 17.92 13.40 18.88
N SER A 11 17.04 12.94 17.99
CA SER A 11 17.40 12.21 16.78
C SER A 11 18.16 13.09 15.78
N GLU A 12 17.76 14.34 15.59
CA GLU A 12 18.50 15.30 14.76
C GLU A 12 19.89 15.62 15.32
N ASN A 13 20.01 15.76 16.64
CA ASN A 13 21.29 15.97 17.31
C ASN A 13 22.21 14.74 17.20
N LEU A 14 21.66 13.54 17.39
CA LEU A 14 22.38 12.28 17.17
C LEU A 14 22.80 12.12 15.71
N PHE A 15 21.97 12.51 14.74
CA PHE A 15 22.32 12.45 13.33
C PHE A 15 23.45 13.42 12.95
N LYS A 16 23.44 14.63 13.51
CA LYS A 16 24.56 15.58 13.35
C LYS A 16 25.84 15.01 13.95
N LEU A 17 25.76 14.37 15.12
CA LEU A 17 26.89 13.71 15.76
C LEU A 17 27.38 12.48 14.96
N LEU A 18 26.48 11.67 14.40
CA LEU A 18 26.85 10.55 13.54
C LEU A 18 27.72 10.97 12.36
N LYS A 19 27.44 12.14 11.77
CA LYS A 19 28.21 12.70 10.65
C LYS A 19 29.53 13.35 11.05
N THR A 20 29.66 13.83 12.29
CA THR A 20 30.78 14.68 12.71
C THR A 20 31.70 14.00 13.73
N ASN A 21 31.17 13.12 14.58
CA ASN A 21 31.88 12.41 15.64
C ASN A 21 31.10 11.14 16.06
N ARG A 22 31.26 10.05 15.29
CA ARG A 22 30.59 8.76 15.52
C ARG A 22 30.85 8.18 16.92
N PRO A 23 32.07 8.19 17.48
CA PRO A 23 32.30 7.69 18.85
C PRO A 23 31.50 8.43 19.92
N LEU A 24 31.33 9.76 19.78
CA LEU A 24 30.52 10.53 20.72
C LEU A 24 29.01 10.24 20.55
N ALA A 25 28.56 10.01 19.31
CA ALA A 25 27.18 9.60 19.03
C ALA A 25 26.87 8.24 19.67
N GLU A 26 27.77 7.28 19.51
CA GLU A 26 27.67 5.95 20.10
C GLU A 26 27.58 6.02 21.63
N LYS A 27 28.51 6.75 22.27
CA LYS A 27 28.50 6.92 23.72
C LYS A 27 27.18 7.53 24.22
N LYS A 28 26.71 8.59 23.58
CA LYS A 28 25.45 9.25 23.96
C LYS A 28 24.23 8.35 23.76
N PHE A 29 24.22 7.57 22.69
CA PHE A 29 23.13 6.63 22.42
C PHE A 29 23.09 5.51 23.46
N GLN A 30 24.25 4.94 23.79
CA GLN A 30 24.37 3.86 24.77
C GLN A 30 24.13 4.32 26.23
N GLU A 31 24.20 5.62 26.50
CA GLU A 31 23.82 6.20 27.79
C GLU A 31 22.29 6.31 27.96
N LEU A 32 21.52 6.21 26.88
CA LEU A 32 20.05 6.24 26.92
C LEU A 32 19.51 4.90 27.45
N PRO A 33 18.43 4.90 28.24
CA PRO A 33 17.67 3.68 28.55
C PRO A 33 17.16 3.00 27.28
N ASP A 34 17.03 1.67 27.30
CA ASP A 34 16.54 0.88 26.17
C ASP A 34 15.19 1.39 25.63
N SER A 35 14.27 1.81 26.53
CA SER A 35 12.98 2.40 26.14
C SER A 35 13.13 3.68 25.32
N GLU A 36 14.07 4.55 25.68
CA GLU A 36 14.34 5.79 24.92
C GLU A 36 15.05 5.49 23.59
N GLN A 37 15.90 4.46 23.54
CA GLN A 37 16.51 4.00 22.30
C GLN A 37 15.46 3.46 21.32
N ILE A 38 14.52 2.65 21.81
CA ILE A 38 13.38 2.11 21.05
C ILE A 38 12.49 3.23 20.53
N ASP A 39 12.11 4.19 21.38
CA ASP A 39 11.30 5.34 20.97
C ASP A 39 12.00 6.21 19.93
N LEU A 40 13.31 6.41 20.08
CA LEU A 40 14.09 7.17 19.12
C LEU A 40 14.12 6.47 17.75
N ILE A 41 14.25 5.15 17.71
CA ILE A 41 14.20 4.36 16.46
C ILE A 41 12.81 4.41 15.84
N ASN A 42 11.75 4.18 16.61
CA ASN A 42 10.36 4.21 16.14
C ASN A 42 9.98 5.55 15.49
N ASN A 43 10.53 6.67 15.97
CA ASN A 43 10.19 8.00 15.50
C ASN A 43 11.21 8.59 14.49
N SER A 44 12.28 7.86 14.17
CA SER A 44 13.30 8.31 13.21
C SER A 44 12.97 7.91 11.77
N SER A 45 13.50 8.64 10.79
CA SER A 45 13.46 8.19 9.39
C SER A 45 14.18 6.86 9.21
N ASN A 46 13.81 6.05 8.22
CA ASN A 46 14.36 4.69 8.04
C ASN A 46 15.88 4.70 7.91
N LYS A 47 16.42 5.66 7.16
CA LYS A 47 17.86 5.87 7.00
C LYS A 47 18.55 6.14 8.34
N LEU A 48 17.96 6.99 9.17
CA LEU A 48 18.50 7.34 10.48
C LEU A 48 18.39 6.16 11.46
N ALA A 49 17.22 5.51 11.50
CA ALA A 49 16.97 4.34 12.35
C ALA A 49 17.99 3.22 12.11
N ARG A 50 18.33 2.92 10.85
CA ARG A 50 19.39 1.95 10.51
C ARG A 50 20.76 2.34 11.06
N GLU A 51 21.18 3.60 10.84
CA GLU A 51 22.46 4.08 11.35
C GLU A 51 22.53 4.02 12.88
N ILE A 52 21.43 4.30 13.56
CA ILE A 52 21.32 4.24 15.02
C ILE A 52 21.35 2.80 15.53
N LEU A 53 20.70 1.85 14.83
CA LEU A 53 20.74 0.43 15.21
C LEU A 53 22.18 -0.09 15.29
N PHE A 54 23.07 0.36 14.40
CA PHE A 54 24.50 0.00 14.44
C PHE A 54 25.30 0.65 15.59
N LEU A 55 24.71 1.58 16.34
CA LEU A 55 25.32 2.14 17.55
C LEU A 55 24.95 1.36 18.82
N SER A 56 23.93 0.50 18.74
CA SER A 56 23.49 -0.31 19.87
C SER A 56 24.53 -1.37 20.23
N LYS A 57 24.71 -1.60 21.53
CA LYS A 57 25.51 -2.73 22.05
C LYS A 57 24.86 -4.08 21.72
N ASP A 58 23.52 -4.11 21.71
CA ASP A 58 22.74 -5.28 21.34
C ASP A 58 21.50 -4.86 20.55
N ALA A 59 21.67 -4.76 19.23
CA ALA A 59 20.58 -4.40 18.32
C ALA A 59 19.41 -5.40 18.38
N ARG A 60 19.63 -6.64 18.85
CA ARG A 60 18.61 -7.70 18.86
C ARG A 60 17.52 -7.44 19.89
N VAL A 61 17.90 -6.90 21.05
CA VAL A 61 16.95 -6.53 22.10
C VAL A 61 16.04 -5.42 21.59
N ILE A 62 16.63 -4.41 20.96
CA ILE A 62 15.89 -3.30 20.38
C ILE A 62 14.98 -3.76 19.24
N LEU A 63 15.49 -4.58 18.32
CA LEU A 63 14.73 -5.06 17.17
C LEU A 63 13.48 -5.84 17.59
N LYS A 64 13.52 -6.57 18.70
CA LYS A 64 12.35 -7.32 19.21
C LYS A 64 11.26 -6.43 19.81
N GLU A 65 11.61 -5.23 20.25
CA GLU A 65 10.70 -4.32 20.97
C GLU A 65 10.23 -3.13 20.12
N ILE A 66 10.80 -2.90 18.94
CA ILE A 66 10.28 -1.89 18.02
C ILE A 66 8.93 -2.31 17.44
N LYS A 67 8.13 -1.32 17.05
CA LYS A 67 6.79 -1.55 16.49
C LYS A 67 6.88 -2.37 15.20
N ASN A 68 5.94 -3.29 14.98
CA ASN A 68 5.87 -4.14 13.78
C ASN A 68 5.96 -3.32 12.49
N GLN A 69 5.22 -2.20 12.40
CA GLN A 69 5.30 -1.28 11.26
C GLN A 69 6.73 -0.77 11.01
N LYS A 70 7.44 -0.36 12.08
CA LYS A 70 8.82 0.11 11.95
C LYS A 70 9.77 -1.01 11.56
N PHE A 71 9.55 -2.21 12.10
CA PHE A 71 10.31 -3.39 11.74
C PHE A 71 10.15 -3.72 10.24
N GLY A 72 8.93 -3.66 9.71
CA GLY A 72 8.66 -3.82 8.27
C GLY A 72 9.37 -2.79 7.40
N GLU A 73 9.28 -1.51 7.76
CA GLU A 73 9.97 -0.41 7.06
C GLU A 73 11.50 -0.58 7.00
N LEU A 74 12.08 -1.22 8.03
CA LEU A 74 13.51 -1.49 8.12
C LEU A 74 13.90 -2.77 7.38
N SER A 75 13.02 -3.77 7.35
CA SER A 75 13.32 -5.13 6.83
C SER A 75 13.03 -5.29 5.34
N LEU A 76 12.18 -4.45 4.74
CA LEU A 76 11.69 -4.70 3.39
C LEU A 76 12.18 -3.65 2.37
N GLN A 77 13.44 -3.22 2.43
CA GLN A 77 14.02 -2.29 1.45
C GLN A 77 14.69 -3.04 0.28
N GLU A 78 15.08 -2.30 -0.78
CA GLU A 78 15.53 -2.79 -2.11
C GLU A 78 16.57 -3.92 -2.13
N TYR A 79 17.29 -4.19 -1.03
CA TYR A 79 18.26 -5.29 -0.93
C TYR A 79 17.88 -6.24 0.22
N LEU A 80 17.26 -7.37 -0.14
CA LEU A 80 16.84 -8.46 0.76
C LEU A 80 18.01 -9.05 1.57
N GLU A 81 19.22 -9.03 1.02
CA GLU A 81 20.43 -9.61 1.62
C GLU A 81 20.86 -8.86 2.89
N ASP A 82 20.82 -7.52 2.86
CA ASP A 82 21.05 -6.68 4.05
C ASP A 82 19.94 -6.83 5.08
N SER A 83 18.74 -7.18 4.61
CA SER A 83 17.57 -7.41 5.45
C SER A 83 17.60 -8.75 6.18
N LEU A 84 18.36 -9.75 5.70
CA LEU A 84 18.45 -11.06 6.36
C LEU A 84 18.95 -10.92 7.80
N VAL A 85 19.88 -9.99 8.07
CA VAL A 85 20.38 -9.74 9.43
C VAL A 85 19.27 -9.23 10.35
N ILE A 86 18.37 -8.40 9.83
CA ILE A 86 17.23 -7.85 10.59
C ILE A 86 16.16 -8.93 10.77
N ILE A 87 15.78 -9.63 9.70
CA ILE A 87 14.78 -10.71 9.70
C ILE A 87 15.24 -11.86 10.61
N SER A 88 16.52 -12.21 10.60
CA SER A 88 17.11 -13.21 11.50
C SER A 88 17.14 -12.77 12.97
N ASN A 89 16.60 -11.61 13.34
CA ASN A 89 16.43 -11.22 14.73
C ASN A 89 14.97 -10.87 15.09
N CYS A 90 14.02 -11.16 14.20
CA CYS A 90 12.61 -10.88 14.42
C CYS A 90 12.00 -11.74 15.53
N THR A 91 10.91 -11.25 16.11
CA THR A 91 9.95 -12.09 16.85
C THR A 91 9.07 -12.88 15.88
N SER A 92 8.33 -13.87 16.39
CA SER A 92 7.36 -14.62 15.58
C SER A 92 6.24 -13.72 15.06
N GLU A 93 5.79 -12.77 15.89
CA GLU A 93 4.76 -11.78 15.52
C GLU A 93 5.25 -10.81 14.44
N GLN A 94 6.47 -10.31 14.57
CA GLN A 94 7.07 -9.45 13.55
C GLN A 94 7.21 -10.19 12.22
N PHE A 95 7.59 -11.46 12.23
CA PHE A 95 7.69 -12.27 11.02
C PHE A 95 6.33 -12.46 10.34
N ALA A 96 5.31 -12.83 11.11
CA ALA A 96 3.95 -12.96 10.60
C ALA A 96 3.45 -11.64 9.99
N TYR A 97 3.72 -10.51 10.66
CA TYR A 97 3.40 -9.18 10.14
C TYR A 97 4.07 -8.89 8.79
N LEU A 98 5.35 -9.25 8.59
CA LEU A 98 6.02 -9.05 7.31
C LEU A 98 5.31 -9.78 6.17
N LEU A 99 4.88 -11.02 6.41
CA LEU A 99 4.15 -11.79 5.42
C LEU A 99 2.74 -11.22 5.18
N ASP A 100 2.03 -10.79 6.23
CA ASP A 100 0.69 -10.22 6.10
C ASP A 100 0.65 -8.97 5.20
N ILE A 101 1.70 -8.13 5.26
CA ILE A 101 1.77 -6.89 4.46
C ILE A 101 2.33 -7.12 3.06
N ASP A 102 3.17 -8.14 2.86
CA ASP A 102 3.96 -8.28 1.65
C ASP A 102 3.57 -9.46 0.76
N LEU A 103 3.00 -10.53 1.33
CA LEU A 103 2.57 -11.71 0.58
C LEU A 103 1.21 -11.50 -0.12
N TRP A 104 0.41 -10.54 0.34
CA TRP A 104 -0.95 -10.34 -0.12
C TRP A 104 -1.07 -9.20 -1.14
N ARG A 105 -1.75 -9.46 -2.25
CA ARG A 105 -2.06 -8.49 -3.32
C ARG A 105 -3.53 -8.61 -3.71
N LYS A 106 -4.27 -7.50 -3.63
CA LYS A 106 -5.69 -7.44 -4.00
C LYS A 106 -6.56 -8.55 -3.36
N GLY A 107 -6.30 -8.86 -2.09
CA GLY A 107 -7.05 -9.88 -1.34
C GLY A 107 -6.67 -11.33 -1.64
N LYS A 108 -5.60 -11.58 -2.41
CA LYS A 108 -5.08 -12.92 -2.71
C LYS A 108 -3.59 -13.01 -2.38
N ILE A 109 -3.08 -14.23 -2.21
CA ILE A 109 -1.65 -14.48 -2.07
C ILE A 109 -0.95 -14.32 -3.43
N ASP A 110 0.16 -13.58 -3.45
CA ASP A 110 1.01 -13.43 -4.62
C ASP A 110 2.02 -14.57 -4.68
N SER A 111 1.76 -15.53 -5.58
CA SER A 111 2.60 -16.73 -5.77
C SER A 111 4.04 -16.41 -6.19
N LYS A 112 4.27 -15.31 -6.90
CA LYS A 112 5.63 -14.91 -7.29
C LYS A 112 6.38 -14.37 -6.07
N ARG A 113 5.72 -13.50 -5.30
CA ARG A 113 6.31 -12.95 -4.08
C ARG A 113 6.55 -14.04 -3.03
N PHE A 114 5.69 -15.06 -3.00
CA PHE A 114 5.88 -16.23 -2.16
C PHE A 114 7.21 -16.97 -2.43
N LEU A 115 7.56 -17.20 -3.69
CA LEU A 115 8.83 -17.83 -4.06
C LEU A 115 10.05 -17.00 -3.60
N GLU A 116 9.96 -15.67 -3.69
CA GLU A 116 11.01 -14.78 -3.18
C GLU A 116 11.16 -14.91 -1.64
N TRP A 117 10.04 -15.09 -0.92
CA TRP A 117 10.05 -15.32 0.53
C TRP A 117 10.64 -16.69 0.91
N ILE A 118 10.44 -17.72 0.11
CA ILE A 118 11.00 -19.05 0.34
C ILE A 118 12.53 -18.99 0.40
N GLU A 119 13.17 -18.24 -0.50
CA GLU A 119 14.62 -18.08 -0.49
C GLU A 119 15.10 -17.41 0.80
N ILE A 120 14.38 -16.39 1.31
CA ILE A 120 14.71 -15.78 2.61
C ILE A 120 14.57 -16.79 3.74
N ILE A 121 13.45 -17.52 3.77
CA ILE A 121 13.11 -18.41 4.89
C ILE A 121 14.13 -19.55 5.00
N LYS A 122 14.57 -20.11 3.88
CA LYS A 122 15.58 -21.17 3.84
C LYS A 122 16.91 -20.74 4.47
N GLU A 123 17.26 -19.46 4.38
CA GLU A 123 18.49 -18.89 4.97
C GLU A 123 18.36 -18.66 6.49
N ILE A 124 17.14 -18.72 7.05
CA ILE A 124 16.92 -18.60 8.50
C ILE A 124 17.41 -19.90 9.18
N PRO A 125 18.15 -19.81 10.30
CA PRO A 125 18.52 -21.01 11.06
C PRO A 125 17.30 -21.79 11.56
N GLY A 126 17.30 -23.12 11.44
CA GLY A 126 16.13 -23.96 11.78
C GLY A 126 15.61 -23.78 13.22
N SER A 127 16.48 -23.48 14.19
CA SER A 127 16.06 -23.17 15.57
C SER A 127 15.24 -21.88 15.67
N GLN A 128 15.52 -20.91 14.81
CA GLN A 128 14.78 -19.67 14.70
C GLN A 128 13.50 -19.87 13.88
N PHE A 129 13.56 -20.68 12.81
CA PHE A 129 12.38 -21.03 12.04
C PHE A 129 11.28 -21.65 12.91
N ARG A 130 11.65 -22.59 13.78
CA ARG A 130 10.74 -23.15 14.79
C ARG A 130 10.16 -22.12 15.77
N ASN A 131 10.83 -20.98 15.97
CA ASN A 131 10.28 -19.92 16.79
C ASN A 131 9.27 -19.08 16.00
N ILE A 132 9.54 -18.76 14.74
CA ILE A 132 8.64 -17.94 13.92
C ILE A 132 7.37 -18.69 13.51
N THR A 133 7.43 -20.02 13.35
CA THR A 133 6.27 -20.88 13.04
C THR A 133 5.13 -20.78 14.06
N LYS A 134 5.42 -20.37 15.30
CA LYS A 134 4.41 -20.19 16.36
C LYS A 134 3.28 -19.22 16.02
N ASN A 135 3.57 -18.18 15.22
CA ASN A 135 2.58 -17.21 14.76
C ASN A 135 2.43 -17.24 13.23
N LEU A 136 3.09 -18.18 12.55
CA LEU A 136 3.01 -18.30 11.12
C LEU A 136 1.69 -18.98 10.76
N ASP A 137 0.89 -18.30 9.96
CA ASP A 137 -0.43 -18.74 9.56
C ASP A 137 -0.33 -19.98 8.64
N VAL A 138 -0.74 -21.14 9.17
CA VAL A 138 -0.72 -22.42 8.43
C VAL A 138 -1.61 -22.34 7.20
N ASN A 139 -2.77 -21.68 7.29
CA ASN A 139 -3.71 -21.58 6.19
C ASN A 139 -3.16 -20.68 5.09
N ALA A 140 -2.47 -19.59 5.45
CA ALA A 140 -1.81 -18.73 4.46
C ALA A 140 -0.71 -19.51 3.71
N LEU A 141 0.15 -20.25 4.42
CA LEU A 141 1.20 -21.02 3.79
C LEU A 141 0.66 -22.18 2.94
N SER A 142 -0.40 -22.86 3.42
CA SER A 142 -1.10 -23.90 2.67
C SER A 142 -1.70 -23.34 1.38
N THR A 143 -2.39 -22.20 1.46
CA THR A 143 -2.94 -21.51 0.28
C THR A 143 -1.84 -21.21 -0.74
N ALA A 144 -0.69 -20.69 -0.29
CA ALA A 144 0.44 -20.40 -1.16
C ALA A 144 1.03 -21.65 -1.83
N LEU A 145 1.10 -22.77 -1.11
CA LEU A 145 1.64 -24.04 -1.57
C LEU A 145 0.67 -24.86 -2.43
N SER A 146 -0.64 -24.65 -2.30
CA SER A 146 -1.68 -25.40 -3.02
C SER A 146 -1.53 -25.37 -4.54
N SER A 147 -0.88 -24.32 -5.07
CA SER A 147 -0.60 -24.18 -6.51
C SER A 147 0.59 -25.04 -6.99
N TYR A 148 1.38 -25.60 -6.08
CA TYR A 148 2.64 -26.29 -6.37
C TYR A 148 2.70 -27.72 -5.83
N VAL A 149 1.83 -28.08 -4.88
CA VAL A 149 1.83 -29.36 -4.17
C VAL A 149 0.51 -30.07 -4.40
N GLN A 150 0.58 -31.32 -4.86
CA GLN A 150 -0.56 -32.23 -4.87
C GLN A 150 -0.31 -33.37 -3.89
N ILE A 151 -1.36 -33.85 -3.22
CA ILE A 151 -1.24 -34.91 -2.22
C ILE A 151 -1.84 -36.19 -2.80
N HIS A 152 -1.02 -37.24 -2.85
CA HIS A 152 -1.38 -38.56 -3.38
C HIS A 152 -1.97 -39.46 -2.30
N LEU A 153 -2.93 -38.96 -1.52
CA LEU A 153 -3.61 -39.72 -0.49
C LEU A 153 -5.11 -39.71 -0.74
N ASN A 154 -5.77 -40.83 -0.45
CA ASN A 154 -7.21 -40.90 -0.53
C ASN A 154 -7.82 -40.14 0.65
N THR A 155 -8.50 -39.02 0.36
CA THR A 155 -9.12 -38.17 1.37
C THR A 155 -10.14 -38.93 2.24
N GLU A 156 -10.85 -39.92 1.69
CA GLU A 156 -11.80 -40.74 2.45
C GLU A 156 -11.09 -41.58 3.53
N ASP A 157 -9.91 -42.12 3.23
CA ASP A 157 -9.12 -42.91 4.17
C ASP A 157 -8.54 -42.02 5.29
N LEU A 158 -8.11 -40.81 4.94
CA LEU A 158 -7.63 -39.82 5.92
C LEU A 158 -8.75 -39.38 6.88
N LEU A 159 -9.94 -39.11 6.35
CA LEU A 159 -11.11 -38.78 7.15
C LEU A 159 -11.51 -39.95 8.07
N LEU A 160 -11.45 -41.18 7.57
CA LEU A 160 -11.73 -42.38 8.36
C LEU A 160 -10.71 -42.56 9.49
N MET A 161 -9.42 -42.40 9.22
CA MET A 161 -8.35 -42.46 10.24
C MET A 161 -8.60 -41.44 11.35
N HIS A 162 -8.92 -40.20 10.98
CA HIS A 162 -9.25 -39.14 11.93
C HIS A 162 -10.44 -39.52 12.83
N HIS A 163 -11.53 -40.05 12.27
CA HIS A 163 -12.67 -40.54 13.04
C HIS A 163 -12.33 -41.70 13.98
N LEU A 164 -11.35 -42.52 13.62
CA LEU A 164 -10.85 -43.64 14.42
C LEU A 164 -9.79 -43.22 15.46
N GLY A 165 -9.48 -41.92 15.59
CA GLY A 165 -8.48 -41.40 16.52
C GLY A 165 -7.04 -41.78 16.14
N SER A 166 -6.80 -42.12 14.87
CA SER A 166 -5.48 -42.37 14.31
C SER A 166 -5.07 -41.22 13.40
N GLU A 167 -3.82 -40.76 13.48
CA GLU A 167 -3.30 -39.72 12.60
C GLU A 167 -2.33 -40.32 11.58
N HIS A 168 -2.47 -39.90 10.31
CA HIS A 168 -1.49 -40.22 9.28
C HIS A 168 -0.22 -39.41 9.52
N ILE A 169 0.93 -40.08 9.46
CA ILE A 169 2.23 -39.40 9.53
C ILE A 169 2.65 -39.11 8.10
N TYR A 170 2.54 -37.84 7.70
CA TYR A 170 2.86 -37.41 6.35
C TYR A 170 4.37 -37.51 6.08
N SER A 171 4.72 -37.92 4.86
CA SER A 171 6.09 -38.01 4.38
C SER A 171 6.23 -37.35 3.01
N MET A 172 7.47 -37.07 2.59
CA MET A 172 7.73 -36.52 1.25
C MET A 172 7.23 -37.43 0.11
N HIS A 173 7.04 -38.73 0.35
CA HIS A 173 6.52 -39.66 -0.65
C HIS A 173 5.02 -39.52 -0.90
N ASP A 174 4.30 -38.84 0.00
CA ASP A 174 2.86 -38.60 -0.12
C ASP A 174 2.57 -37.37 -1.02
N LEU A 175 3.62 -36.65 -1.44
CA LEU A 175 3.53 -35.37 -2.15
C LEU A 175 3.98 -35.51 -3.61
N ASP A 176 3.25 -34.87 -4.52
CA ASP A 176 3.73 -34.50 -5.85
C ASP A 176 4.10 -33.03 -5.84
N ILE A 177 5.31 -32.71 -6.31
CA ILE A 177 5.81 -31.33 -6.31
C ILE A 177 6.51 -31.08 -7.63
N ASP A 178 5.93 -30.22 -8.47
CA ASP A 178 6.46 -29.88 -9.80
C ASP A 178 7.48 -28.72 -9.77
N ASN A 179 8.05 -28.43 -8.60
CA ASN A 179 9.00 -27.34 -8.41
C ASN A 179 10.06 -27.70 -7.37
N ALA A 180 11.33 -27.76 -7.79
CA ALA A 180 12.45 -28.14 -6.94
C ALA A 180 12.72 -27.17 -5.77
N GLU A 181 12.42 -25.87 -5.95
CA GLU A 181 12.55 -24.88 -4.87
C GLU A 181 11.49 -25.11 -3.79
N ILE A 182 10.26 -25.43 -4.20
CA ILE A 182 9.17 -25.80 -3.30
C ILE A 182 9.49 -27.11 -2.57
N GLU A 183 10.02 -28.11 -3.27
CA GLU A 183 10.42 -29.38 -2.66
C GLU A 183 11.51 -29.17 -1.59
N ALA A 184 12.55 -28.39 -1.91
CA ALA A 184 13.61 -28.04 -0.97
C ALA A 184 13.06 -27.28 0.26
N PHE A 185 12.10 -26.38 0.04
CA PHE A 185 11.46 -25.63 1.11
C PHE A 185 10.62 -26.52 2.03
N ILE A 186 9.82 -27.42 1.48
CA ILE A 186 9.02 -28.38 2.26
C ILE A 186 9.93 -29.31 3.06
N HIS A 187 11.02 -29.80 2.45
CA HIS A 187 12.02 -30.58 3.17
C HIS A 187 12.68 -29.79 4.30
N TYR A 188 12.96 -28.49 4.10
CA TYR A 188 13.45 -27.60 5.14
C TYR A 188 12.46 -27.48 6.31
N ILE A 189 11.17 -27.28 6.03
CA ILE A 189 10.12 -27.22 7.07
C ILE A 189 10.08 -28.54 7.85
N LEU A 190 10.07 -29.68 7.16
CA LEU A 190 10.06 -31.02 7.77
C LEU A 190 11.21 -31.21 8.76
N VAL A 191 12.42 -30.73 8.42
CA VAL A 191 13.60 -30.86 9.29
C VAL A 191 13.58 -29.85 10.44
N ALA A 192 13.20 -28.60 10.18
CA ALA A 192 13.26 -27.53 11.15
C ALA A 192 12.12 -27.61 12.19
N ASP A 193 10.90 -27.88 11.73
CA ASP A 193 9.68 -27.96 12.53
C ASP A 193 8.72 -29.04 12.01
N PRO A 194 8.92 -30.32 12.40
CA PRO A 194 8.09 -31.43 11.96
C PRO A 194 6.61 -31.30 12.34
N ASP A 195 6.31 -30.64 13.47
CA ASP A 195 4.93 -30.47 13.93
C ASP A 195 4.20 -29.49 13.00
N TYR A 196 4.84 -28.39 12.65
CA TYR A 196 4.32 -27.42 11.69
C TYR A 196 4.17 -28.02 10.28
N TYR A 197 5.14 -28.82 9.84
CA TYR A 197 5.03 -29.59 8.58
C TYR A 197 3.77 -30.45 8.56
N ASN A 198 3.52 -31.24 9.62
CA ASN A 198 2.36 -32.13 9.64
C ASN A 198 1.03 -31.36 9.62
N GLN A 199 0.96 -30.21 10.30
CA GLN A 199 -0.22 -29.33 10.24
C GLN A 199 -0.45 -28.80 8.83
N LEU A 200 0.62 -28.34 8.17
CA LEU A 200 0.58 -27.80 6.82
C LEU A 200 0.09 -28.82 5.79
N ILE A 201 0.67 -30.03 5.79
CA ILE A 201 0.26 -31.08 4.85
C ILE A 201 -1.14 -31.59 5.16
N LYS A 202 -1.53 -31.66 6.43
CA LYS A 202 -2.91 -32.03 6.83
C LYS A 202 -3.93 -31.07 6.22
N VAL A 203 -3.74 -29.76 6.38
CA VAL A 203 -4.64 -28.73 5.83
C VAL A 203 -4.74 -28.89 4.30
N LEU A 204 -3.61 -29.00 3.62
CA LEU A 204 -3.56 -29.22 2.17
C LEU A 204 -4.27 -30.51 1.72
N ALA A 205 -4.33 -31.55 2.55
CA ALA A 205 -4.91 -32.85 2.21
C ALA A 205 -6.41 -32.93 2.44
N THR A 206 -6.95 -32.16 3.39
CA THR A 206 -8.31 -32.34 3.91
C THR A 206 -9.27 -31.20 3.60
N GLU A 207 -8.77 -29.98 3.45
CA GLU A 207 -9.61 -28.79 3.36
C GLU A 207 -9.73 -28.26 1.93
N ASP A 208 -10.85 -27.56 1.65
CA ASP A 208 -11.06 -26.90 0.37
C ASP A 208 -10.20 -25.64 0.27
N ILE A 209 -9.51 -25.46 -0.86
CA ILE A 209 -8.55 -24.36 -1.06
C ILE A 209 -9.21 -22.97 -0.89
N GLU A 210 -10.47 -22.82 -1.30
CA GLU A 210 -11.18 -21.55 -1.15
C GLU A 210 -11.51 -21.26 0.33
N GLU A 211 -11.87 -22.29 1.09
CA GLU A 211 -12.11 -22.19 2.54
C GLU A 211 -10.82 -21.82 3.29
N ILE A 212 -9.73 -22.55 3.03
CA ILE A 212 -8.40 -22.26 3.61
C ILE A 212 -7.99 -20.81 3.32
N MET A 213 -8.17 -20.34 2.08
CA MET A 213 -7.82 -18.98 1.70
C MET A 213 -8.66 -17.93 2.44
N ASN A 214 -9.97 -18.17 2.61
CA ASN A 214 -10.86 -17.25 3.31
C ASN A 214 -10.51 -17.16 4.80
N GLU A 215 -10.19 -18.30 5.44
CA GLU A 215 -9.72 -18.31 6.83
C GLU A 215 -8.37 -17.60 6.99
N ALA A 216 -7.41 -17.86 6.10
CA ALA A 216 -6.13 -17.17 6.07
C ALA A 216 -6.29 -15.65 5.93
N LYS A 217 -7.23 -15.23 5.06
CA LYS A 217 -7.57 -13.83 4.86
C LYS A 217 -8.18 -13.22 6.14
N GLY A 218 -9.12 -13.91 6.77
CA GLY A 218 -9.73 -13.45 8.03
C GLY A 218 -8.70 -13.29 9.14
N GLY A 219 -7.85 -14.30 9.36
CA GLY A 219 -6.79 -14.25 10.36
C GLY A 219 -5.77 -13.14 10.11
N ARG A 220 -5.41 -12.90 8.84
CA ARG A 220 -4.61 -11.74 8.44
C ARG A 220 -5.32 -10.44 8.76
N ASP A 221 -6.57 -10.29 8.35
CA ASP A 221 -7.33 -9.05 8.49
C ASP A 221 -7.49 -8.67 9.98
N ASP A 222 -7.67 -9.66 10.86
CA ASP A 222 -7.62 -9.46 12.32
C ASP A 222 -6.27 -8.88 12.76
N ARG A 223 -5.14 -9.51 12.38
CA ARG A 223 -3.78 -9.08 12.77
C ARG A 223 -3.42 -7.68 12.24
N ILE A 224 -3.76 -7.36 11.00
CA ILE A 224 -3.46 -6.02 10.43
C ILE A 224 -4.37 -4.93 11.03
N SER A 225 -5.60 -5.28 11.45
CA SER A 225 -6.51 -4.34 12.10
C SER A 225 -5.98 -3.87 13.45
N GLU A 226 -5.29 -4.74 14.21
CA GLU A 226 -4.60 -4.37 15.45
C GLU A 226 -3.52 -3.32 15.20
N GLN A 227 -2.88 -3.37 14.03
CA GLN A 227 -1.89 -2.39 13.56
C GLN A 227 -2.53 -1.15 12.92
N LYS A 228 -3.88 -1.06 12.91
CA LYS A 228 -4.67 0.04 12.30
C LYS A 228 -4.45 0.16 10.79
N LEU A 229 -4.10 -0.93 10.13
CA LEU A 229 -4.07 -1.03 8.69
C LEU A 229 -5.44 -1.51 8.19
N PRO A 230 -5.94 -0.95 7.06
CA PRO A 230 -7.23 -1.35 6.54
C PRO A 230 -7.18 -2.76 5.90
N SER A 231 -8.31 -3.45 5.89
CA SER A 231 -8.46 -4.69 5.11
C SER A 231 -8.66 -4.40 3.62
N TYR A 232 -8.57 -5.43 2.78
CA TYR A 232 -8.88 -5.25 1.35
C TYR A 232 -10.34 -4.85 1.13
N GLU A 233 -11.26 -5.45 1.89
CA GLU A 233 -12.70 -5.16 1.79
C GLU A 233 -13.05 -3.75 2.27
N GLU A 234 -12.47 -3.31 3.39
CA GLU A 234 -12.58 -1.93 3.84
C GLU A 234 -12.07 -0.96 2.80
N SER A 235 -10.98 -1.33 2.12
CA SER A 235 -10.39 -0.49 1.11
C SER A 235 -11.30 -0.37 -0.12
N LEU A 236 -12.06 -1.39 -0.53
CA LEU A 236 -12.97 -1.31 -1.69
C LEU A 236 -13.95 -0.13 -1.62
N ILE A 237 -14.34 0.25 -0.40
CA ILE A 237 -15.27 1.35 -0.13
C ILE A 237 -14.78 2.68 -0.71
N ILE A 238 -13.46 2.95 -0.73
CA ILE A 238 -12.97 4.26 -1.17
C ILE A 238 -13.16 4.50 -2.68
N ASN A 239 -13.30 3.43 -3.47
CA ASN A 239 -13.56 3.48 -4.91
C ASN A 239 -15.05 3.26 -5.24
N THR A 240 -15.95 3.42 -4.26
CA THR A 240 -17.39 3.42 -4.51
C THR A 240 -17.81 4.71 -5.23
N PHE A 241 -18.43 4.55 -6.40
CA PHE A 241 -19.01 5.66 -7.15
C PHE A 241 -20.23 6.23 -6.40
N ILE A 242 -20.33 7.56 -6.29
CA ILE A 242 -21.48 8.20 -5.65
C ILE A 242 -22.66 8.20 -6.63
N GLU A 243 -23.68 7.42 -6.34
CA GLU A 243 -24.92 7.42 -7.14
C GLU A 243 -25.62 8.78 -7.08
N HIS A 244 -26.18 9.22 -8.21
CA HIS A 244 -26.87 10.52 -8.36
C HIS A 244 -25.98 11.75 -8.05
N PHE A 245 -24.68 11.65 -8.34
CA PHE A 245 -23.75 12.77 -8.21
C PHE A 245 -24.11 13.91 -9.17
N ASP A 246 -24.16 15.14 -8.65
CA ASP A 246 -24.39 16.33 -9.47
C ASP A 246 -23.10 16.78 -10.16
N PHE A 247 -23.05 16.60 -11.47
CA PHE A 247 -21.94 17.01 -12.33
C PHE A 247 -22.10 18.43 -12.90
N SER A 248 -23.26 19.07 -12.73
CA SER A 248 -23.52 20.42 -13.28
C SER A 248 -22.56 21.52 -12.81
N PRO A 249 -21.93 21.44 -11.61
CA PRO A 249 -20.87 22.38 -11.25
C PRO A 249 -19.65 22.34 -12.18
N LEU A 250 -19.34 21.20 -12.84
CA LEU A 250 -18.21 21.11 -13.78
C LEU A 250 -18.37 22.08 -14.96
N ASP A 251 -19.59 22.26 -15.46
CA ASP A 251 -19.87 23.13 -16.61
C ASP A 251 -19.75 24.62 -16.25
N ASN A 252 -19.95 24.96 -14.97
CA ASN A 252 -19.91 26.33 -14.47
C ASN A 252 -18.53 26.75 -13.95
N LEU A 253 -17.62 25.78 -13.74
CA LEU A 253 -16.27 26.01 -13.25
C LEU A 253 -15.37 26.56 -14.36
N VAL A 254 -14.93 27.81 -14.23
CA VAL A 254 -14.10 28.47 -15.24
C VAL A 254 -12.61 28.18 -15.00
N ILE A 255 -11.96 27.61 -16.01
CA ILE A 255 -10.49 27.54 -16.09
C ILE A 255 -9.98 28.95 -16.44
N THR A 256 -9.26 29.61 -15.53
CA THR A 256 -8.67 30.93 -15.82
C THR A 256 -7.58 30.80 -16.90
N SER A 257 -7.42 31.79 -17.77
CA SER A 257 -6.47 31.76 -18.90
C SER A 257 -5.02 31.48 -18.47
N ASN A 258 -4.60 31.98 -17.30
CA ASN A 258 -3.29 31.66 -16.71
C ASN A 258 -3.13 30.17 -16.38
N THR A 259 -4.20 29.46 -16.01
CA THR A 259 -4.11 28.03 -15.69
C THR A 259 -3.93 27.16 -16.94
N LYS A 260 -4.51 27.49 -18.11
CA LYS A 260 -4.25 26.73 -19.34
C LYS A 260 -2.78 26.83 -19.80
N GLU A 261 -2.18 28.02 -19.76
CA GLU A 261 -0.77 28.21 -20.14
C GLU A 261 0.20 27.60 -19.13
N VAL A 262 -0.08 27.71 -17.83
CA VAL A 262 0.77 27.11 -16.76
C VAL A 262 0.71 25.59 -16.76
N ILE A 263 -0.44 24.98 -17.08
CA ILE A 263 -0.60 23.51 -17.15
C ILE A 263 0.09 22.91 -18.39
N LEU A 264 0.15 23.67 -19.50
CA LEU A 264 0.87 23.31 -20.72
C LEU A 264 2.38 23.63 -20.67
N SER A 265 2.81 24.53 -19.78
CA SER A 265 4.23 24.80 -19.50
C SER A 265 4.77 23.77 -18.50
N GLU A 266 5.85 23.07 -18.86
CA GLU A 266 6.16 21.80 -18.21
C GLU A 266 6.76 21.85 -16.79
N GLU A 267 7.11 22.99 -16.17
CA GLU A 267 8.09 22.89 -15.05
C GLU A 267 7.99 23.82 -13.81
N THR A 268 7.17 24.88 -13.73
CA THR A 268 7.50 25.94 -12.74
C THR A 268 6.51 26.29 -11.63
N ASN A 269 5.28 25.75 -11.60
CA ASN A 269 4.31 26.07 -10.53
C ASN A 269 3.52 24.85 -10.00
N ARG A 270 4.00 23.63 -10.25
CA ARG A 270 3.28 22.35 -10.04
C ARG A 270 3.13 21.89 -8.59
N ASP A 271 3.76 22.58 -7.63
CA ASP A 271 4.02 21.97 -6.32
C ASP A 271 3.02 22.36 -5.23
N GLN A 272 1.99 23.16 -5.52
CA GLN A 272 1.01 23.56 -4.49
C GLN A 272 -0.37 23.02 -4.78
N THR A 273 -0.72 21.97 -4.05
CA THR A 273 -2.06 21.39 -4.07
C THR A 273 -3.09 22.36 -3.47
N PHE A 274 -4.38 22.19 -3.80
CA PHE A 274 -5.44 23.01 -3.20
C PHE A 274 -5.45 22.91 -1.66
N LEU A 275 -5.18 21.72 -1.13
CA LEU A 275 -4.98 21.52 0.32
C LEU A 275 -3.80 22.35 0.87
N GLU A 276 -2.70 22.49 0.15
CA GLU A 276 -1.58 23.34 0.60
C GLU A 276 -1.94 24.82 0.61
N HIS A 277 -2.73 25.29 -0.35
CA HIS A 277 -3.25 26.65 -0.32
C HIS A 277 -4.13 26.88 0.93
N ILE A 278 -4.98 25.92 1.28
CA ILE A 278 -5.75 25.96 2.53
C ILE A 278 -4.82 25.99 3.74
N ARG A 279 -3.81 25.11 3.81
CA ARG A 279 -2.87 25.02 4.95
C ARG A 279 -2.05 26.30 5.18
N LYS A 280 -1.88 27.12 4.14
CA LYS A 280 -1.17 28.41 4.17
C LYS A 280 -2.07 29.59 4.53
N SER A 281 -3.40 29.42 4.56
CA SER A 281 -4.32 30.52 4.86
C SER A 281 -4.32 30.88 6.36
N ASP A 282 -4.56 32.17 6.64
CA ASP A 282 -4.65 32.66 8.02
C ASP A 282 -5.85 32.02 8.75
N ASP A 283 -6.96 31.79 8.05
CA ASP A 283 -8.16 31.15 8.59
C ASP A 283 -7.89 29.73 9.08
N TYR A 284 -7.08 28.96 8.34
CA TYR A 284 -6.67 27.61 8.76
C TYR A 284 -5.77 27.66 10.01
N ILE A 285 -4.89 28.66 10.09
CA ILE A 285 -4.01 28.87 11.24
C ILE A 285 -4.82 29.20 12.49
N ASN A 286 -5.86 30.01 12.35
CA ASN A 286 -6.71 30.46 13.45
C ASN A 286 -7.66 29.37 13.98
N HIS A 287 -8.10 28.41 13.15
CA HIS A 287 -9.04 27.32 13.50
C HIS A 287 -8.41 26.11 14.23
N HIS A 288 -7.67 26.34 15.32
CA HIS A 288 -7.02 25.25 16.08
C HIS A 288 -6.17 24.30 15.21
N LYS A 289 -5.39 24.88 14.28
CA LYS A 289 -4.53 24.20 13.28
C LYS A 289 -4.00 22.84 13.73
N LYS A 290 -3.41 22.74 14.92
CA LYS A 290 -2.81 21.49 15.43
C LYS A 290 -3.80 20.32 15.52
N LYS A 291 -5.02 20.54 16.04
CA LYS A 291 -6.01 19.47 16.21
C LYS A 291 -6.59 19.04 14.87
N LEU A 292 -6.88 20.01 14.01
CA LEU A 292 -7.41 19.77 12.67
C LEU A 292 -6.39 19.04 11.78
N GLU A 293 -5.14 19.52 11.77
CA GLU A 293 -4.03 18.94 11.01
C GLU A 293 -3.72 17.51 11.47
N PHE A 294 -3.75 17.25 12.79
CA PHE A 294 -3.57 15.90 13.32
C PHE A 294 -4.68 14.95 12.86
N LYS A 295 -5.95 15.39 12.96
CA LYS A 295 -7.11 14.62 12.48
C LYS A 295 -6.96 14.32 10.98
N LEU A 296 -6.67 15.35 10.17
CA LEU A 296 -6.56 15.23 8.72
C LEU A 296 -5.41 14.31 8.32
N ASN A 297 -4.21 14.46 8.89
CA ASN A 297 -3.06 13.61 8.57
C ASN A 297 -3.33 12.14 8.92
N LYS A 298 -4.01 11.88 10.05
CA LYS A 298 -4.44 10.52 10.38
C LYS A 298 -5.40 9.94 9.34
N GLN A 299 -6.37 10.73 8.88
CA GLN A 299 -7.31 10.28 7.86
C GLN A 299 -6.65 10.09 6.48
N LEU A 300 -5.73 10.98 6.09
CA LEU A 300 -4.98 10.87 4.83
C LEU A 300 -4.01 9.68 4.83
N ALA A 301 -3.39 9.37 5.97
CA ALA A 301 -2.56 8.18 6.12
C ALA A 301 -3.39 6.91 5.96
N HIS A 302 -4.55 6.83 6.63
CA HIS A 302 -5.47 5.70 6.48
C HIS A 302 -5.95 5.55 5.02
N LEU A 303 -6.39 6.65 4.39
CA LEU A 303 -6.79 6.68 2.99
C LEU A 303 -5.68 6.19 2.05
N THR A 304 -4.44 6.60 2.29
CA THR A 304 -3.28 6.17 1.50
C THR A 304 -3.05 4.67 1.63
N ASN A 305 -3.16 4.13 2.84
CA ASN A 305 -3.06 2.69 3.07
C ASN A 305 -4.16 1.93 2.32
N CYS A 306 -5.39 2.45 2.29
CA CYS A 306 -6.48 1.86 1.49
C CYS A 306 -6.12 1.83 -0.01
N VAL A 307 -5.58 2.93 -0.55
CA VAL A 307 -5.16 3.00 -1.97
C VAL A 307 -4.06 2.00 -2.28
N ILE A 308 -3.05 1.87 -1.41
CA ILE A 308 -1.94 0.92 -1.58
C ILE A 308 -2.46 -0.52 -1.63
N ILE A 309 -3.36 -0.87 -0.70
CA ILE A 309 -3.95 -2.20 -0.61
C ILE A 309 -4.84 -2.51 -1.83
N LEU A 310 -5.66 -1.55 -2.26
CA LEU A 310 -6.54 -1.70 -3.43
C LEU A 310 -5.79 -1.91 -4.73
N ASP A 311 -4.79 -1.07 -4.95
CA ASP A 311 -3.99 -1.12 -6.17
C ASP A 311 -3.05 -2.34 -6.17
N GLY A 312 -2.91 -3.04 -5.04
CA GLY A 312 -1.97 -4.13 -4.86
C GLY A 312 -0.52 -3.64 -4.94
N LEU A 313 -0.26 -2.42 -4.46
CA LEU A 313 1.07 -1.84 -4.45
C LEU A 313 1.87 -2.45 -3.31
N SER A 314 3.14 -2.76 -3.58
CA SER A 314 4.03 -3.24 -2.54
C SER A 314 4.38 -2.12 -1.57
N PRO A 315 4.08 -2.22 -0.27
CA PRO A 315 4.48 -1.21 0.72
C PRO A 315 6.00 -1.18 0.94
N THR A 316 6.71 -2.18 0.43
CA THR A 316 8.15 -2.41 0.54
C THR A 316 8.94 -1.73 -0.57
N ASP A 317 8.29 -1.50 -1.71
CA ASP A 317 8.86 -0.80 -2.85
C ASP A 317 8.62 0.70 -2.66
N GLU A 318 9.69 1.45 -2.40
CA GLU A 318 9.62 2.89 -2.17
C GLU A 318 8.97 3.64 -3.34
N PHE A 319 9.22 3.20 -4.58
CA PHE A 319 8.64 3.82 -5.76
C PHE A 319 7.13 3.56 -5.82
N GLN A 320 6.69 2.31 -5.65
CA GLN A 320 5.26 1.98 -5.63
C GLN A 320 4.52 2.68 -4.48
N TYR A 321 5.12 2.69 -3.29
CA TYR A 321 4.56 3.38 -2.12
C TYR A 321 4.39 4.89 -2.36
N ARG A 322 5.40 5.54 -2.96
CA ARG A 322 5.32 6.96 -3.35
C ARG A 322 4.24 7.21 -4.40
N GLU A 323 4.08 6.30 -5.37
CA GLU A 323 3.01 6.40 -6.37
C GLU A 323 1.62 6.26 -5.73
N GLY A 324 1.45 5.36 -4.75
CA GLY A 324 0.22 5.23 -3.96
C GLY A 324 -0.12 6.53 -3.20
N ILE A 325 0.86 7.15 -2.54
CA ILE A 325 0.71 8.46 -1.87
C ILE A 325 0.28 9.54 -2.87
N LYS A 326 0.97 9.64 -4.02
CA LYS A 326 0.65 10.67 -5.02
C LYS A 326 -0.76 10.48 -5.57
N LYS A 327 -1.17 9.23 -5.85
CA LYS A 327 -2.51 8.91 -6.32
C LYS A 327 -3.56 9.29 -5.28
N SER A 328 -3.39 8.87 -4.02
CA SER A 328 -4.34 9.18 -2.94
C SER A 328 -4.51 10.70 -2.75
N GLN A 329 -3.41 11.44 -2.73
CA GLN A 329 -3.40 12.89 -2.59
C GLN A 329 -4.02 13.60 -3.80
N SER A 330 -3.74 13.14 -5.02
CA SER A 330 -4.27 13.75 -6.25
C SER A 330 -5.80 13.66 -6.28
N ILE A 331 -6.34 12.46 -6.06
CA ILE A 331 -7.79 12.22 -6.05
C ILE A 331 -8.46 13.01 -4.92
N PHE A 332 -7.90 12.97 -3.71
CA PHE A 332 -8.40 13.75 -2.59
C PHE A 332 -8.43 15.26 -2.90
N ASN A 333 -7.36 15.80 -3.50
CA ASN A 333 -7.28 17.21 -3.84
C ASN A 333 -8.28 17.63 -4.92
N ILE A 334 -8.52 16.78 -5.92
CA ILE A 334 -9.56 17.01 -6.94
C ILE A 334 -10.93 17.11 -6.26
N GLY A 335 -11.28 16.14 -5.42
CA GLY A 335 -12.55 16.13 -4.69
C GLY A 335 -12.71 17.33 -3.76
N LEU A 336 -11.66 17.68 -3.01
CA LEU A 336 -11.69 18.83 -2.10
C LEU A 336 -11.89 20.15 -2.86
N ALA A 337 -11.15 20.35 -3.96
CA ALA A 337 -11.27 21.55 -4.78
C ALA A 337 -12.66 21.67 -5.42
N TYR A 338 -13.26 20.54 -5.81
CA TYR A 338 -14.59 20.50 -6.39
C TYR A 338 -15.66 20.88 -5.36
N LEU A 339 -15.66 20.19 -4.21
CA LEU A 339 -16.63 20.45 -3.13
C LEU A 339 -16.54 21.88 -2.60
N ALA A 340 -15.33 22.42 -2.53
CA ALA A 340 -15.10 23.79 -2.07
C ALA A 340 -15.37 24.84 -3.15
N ASN A 341 -15.67 24.46 -4.40
CA ASN A 341 -15.72 25.37 -5.55
C ASN A 341 -14.46 26.27 -5.64
N GLN A 342 -13.29 25.69 -5.34
CA GLN A 342 -11.99 26.37 -5.24
C GLN A 342 -11.91 27.51 -4.19
N SER A 343 -12.87 27.62 -3.26
CA SER A 343 -12.91 28.60 -2.18
C SER A 343 -12.16 28.11 -0.95
N ILE A 344 -11.16 28.85 -0.47
CA ILE A 344 -10.37 28.48 0.71
C ILE A 344 -11.23 28.35 1.98
N PRO A 345 -12.09 29.34 2.35
CA PRO A 345 -12.95 29.21 3.53
C PRO A 345 -13.86 27.99 3.46
N GLU A 346 -14.43 27.70 2.30
CA GLU A 346 -15.30 26.53 2.12
C GLU A 346 -14.51 25.23 2.22
N GLY A 347 -13.29 25.19 1.68
CA GLY A 347 -12.39 24.04 1.82
C GLY A 347 -12.07 23.72 3.29
N ILE A 348 -11.97 24.73 4.16
CA ILE A 348 -11.81 24.53 5.60
C ILE A 348 -13.06 23.88 6.19
N ASN A 349 -14.26 24.38 5.85
CA ASN A 349 -15.52 23.81 6.32
C ASN A 349 -15.67 22.35 5.88
N ILE A 350 -15.37 22.04 4.62
CA ILE A 350 -15.41 20.68 4.07
C ILE A 350 -14.46 19.74 4.83
N ILE A 351 -13.23 20.16 5.15
CA ILE A 351 -12.28 19.35 5.94
C ILE A 351 -12.78 19.11 7.37
N ILE A 352 -13.54 20.05 7.94
CA ILE A 352 -14.11 19.91 9.29
C ILE A 352 -15.29 18.92 9.27
N GLU A 353 -16.19 19.09 8.31
CA GLU A 353 -17.49 18.41 8.22
C GLU A 353 -17.39 17.00 7.64
N LYS A 354 -16.53 16.79 6.63
CA LYS A 354 -16.40 15.51 5.91
C LYS A 354 -15.15 14.75 6.31
N THR A 355 -15.18 13.45 6.09
CA THR A 355 -14.03 12.55 6.21
C THR A 355 -13.18 12.58 4.93
N ALA A 356 -11.91 12.21 5.04
CA ALA A 356 -11.04 12.12 3.88
C ALA A 356 -11.52 11.10 2.84
N ILE A 357 -12.22 10.04 3.27
CA ILE A 357 -12.82 9.04 2.37
C ILE A 357 -13.92 9.67 1.52
N GLU A 358 -14.86 10.41 2.12
CA GLU A 358 -15.95 11.07 1.37
C GLU A 358 -15.42 12.09 0.35
N ILE A 359 -14.39 12.85 0.74
CA ILE A 359 -13.73 13.81 -0.16
C ILE A 359 -13.02 13.06 -1.31
N TYR A 360 -12.31 11.97 -1.00
CA TYR A 360 -11.68 11.13 -2.01
C TYR A 360 -12.70 10.49 -2.96
N GLN A 361 -13.78 9.90 -2.45
CA GLN A 361 -14.86 9.30 -3.25
C GLN A 361 -15.46 10.33 -4.22
N THR A 362 -15.55 11.59 -3.82
CA THR A 362 -15.96 12.68 -4.71
C THR A 362 -14.97 12.85 -5.87
N GLY A 363 -13.67 12.92 -5.58
CA GLY A 363 -12.63 12.99 -6.62
C GLY A 363 -12.62 11.75 -7.53
N TYR A 364 -12.80 10.57 -6.95
CA TYR A 364 -12.86 9.30 -7.68
C TYR A 364 -14.09 9.24 -8.62
N THR A 365 -15.25 9.69 -8.15
CA THR A 365 -16.49 9.79 -8.93
C THR A 365 -16.31 10.70 -10.14
N LEU A 366 -15.65 11.84 -9.97
CA LEU A 366 -15.33 12.77 -11.06
C LEU A 366 -14.39 12.14 -12.10
N LEU A 367 -13.35 11.42 -11.66
CA LEU A 367 -12.42 10.74 -12.58
C LEU A 367 -13.11 9.59 -13.32
N SER A 368 -13.92 8.79 -12.63
CA SER A 368 -14.68 7.69 -13.22
C SER A 368 -15.68 8.19 -14.25
N TYR A 369 -16.29 9.37 -14.02
CA TYR A 369 -17.15 10.03 -14.99
C TYR A 369 -16.42 10.39 -16.29
N ILE A 370 -15.21 10.97 -16.19
CA ILE A 370 -14.36 11.26 -17.36
C ILE A 370 -13.98 9.97 -18.09
N GLN A 371 -13.56 8.94 -17.36
CA GLN A 371 -13.20 7.64 -17.92
C GLN A 371 -14.38 7.02 -18.69
N SER A 372 -15.55 6.95 -18.07
CA SER A 372 -16.75 6.36 -18.68
C SER A 372 -17.17 7.10 -19.95
N ARG A 373 -17.12 8.43 -19.97
CA ARG A 373 -17.40 9.22 -21.18
C ARG A 373 -16.40 8.96 -22.29
N ALA A 374 -15.11 8.89 -21.96
CA ALA A 374 -14.07 8.58 -22.95
C ALA A 374 -14.22 7.15 -23.50
N SER A 375 -14.53 6.19 -22.63
CA SER A 375 -14.77 4.79 -22.98
C SER A 375 -15.97 4.65 -23.93
N ASN A 376 -17.09 5.30 -23.60
CA ASN A 376 -18.28 5.30 -24.45
C ASN A 376 -18.00 5.86 -25.85
N LEU A 377 -17.14 6.88 -25.99
CA LEU A 377 -16.73 7.42 -27.29
C LEU A 377 -15.77 6.49 -28.06
N LEU A 378 -15.04 5.61 -27.37
CA LEU A 378 -14.12 4.64 -27.97
C LEU A 378 -14.78 3.30 -28.30
N ASP A 379 -15.88 2.96 -27.65
CA ASP A 379 -16.67 1.76 -27.92
C ASP A 379 -17.69 1.96 -29.06
N GLU A 380 -17.71 3.15 -29.65
CA GLU A 380 -18.52 3.47 -30.83
C GLU A 380 -17.96 2.86 -32.13
N ASP A 381 -18.78 2.83 -33.19
CA ASP A 381 -18.44 2.25 -34.49
C ASP A 381 -17.06 2.72 -34.99
N ASP A 382 -16.27 1.78 -35.53
CA ASP A 382 -14.93 2.04 -36.07
C ASP A 382 -14.90 3.18 -37.11
N GLU A 383 -16.01 3.41 -37.81
CA GLU A 383 -16.17 4.53 -38.75
C GLU A 383 -16.17 5.92 -38.08
N VAL A 384 -16.71 6.03 -36.86
CA VAL A 384 -16.72 7.28 -36.07
C VAL A 384 -15.32 7.57 -35.54
N ILE A 385 -14.66 6.53 -35.02
CA ILE A 385 -13.30 6.61 -34.50
C ILE A 385 -12.29 6.92 -35.62
N ALA A 386 -12.50 6.37 -36.83
CA ALA A 386 -11.66 6.66 -37.99
C ALA A 386 -11.74 8.12 -38.45
N ARG A 387 -12.83 8.84 -38.10
CA ARG A 387 -12.99 10.26 -38.38
C ARG A 387 -12.32 11.14 -37.33
N PHE A 388 -12.02 10.62 -36.14
CA PHE A 388 -11.19 11.34 -35.17
C PHE A 388 -9.77 11.51 -35.69
N SER A 389 -9.19 12.68 -35.47
CA SER A 389 -7.76 12.86 -35.70
C SER A 389 -6.97 11.88 -34.82
N LYS A 390 -5.80 11.45 -35.28
CA LYS A 390 -4.89 10.58 -34.50
C LYS A 390 -4.60 11.13 -33.09
N GLN A 391 -4.61 12.46 -32.97
CA GLN A 391 -4.42 13.20 -31.73
C GLN A 391 -5.64 13.05 -30.79
N MET A 392 -6.86 13.20 -31.31
CA MET A 392 -8.10 13.01 -30.54
C MET A 392 -8.26 11.57 -30.06
N ALA A 393 -8.01 10.59 -30.94
CA ALA A 393 -8.03 9.17 -30.57
C ALA A 393 -6.99 8.85 -29.48
N SER A 394 -5.81 9.48 -29.53
CA SER A 394 -4.79 9.32 -28.49
C SER A 394 -5.26 9.92 -27.17
N LYS A 395 -5.82 11.14 -27.16
CA LYS A 395 -6.39 11.77 -25.95
C LYS A 395 -7.45 10.88 -25.29
N LEU A 396 -8.40 10.37 -26.07
CA LEU A 396 -9.45 9.47 -25.58
C LEU A 396 -8.86 8.20 -24.94
N ARG A 397 -7.88 7.55 -25.60
CA ARG A 397 -7.22 6.36 -25.04
C ARG A 397 -6.47 6.62 -23.75
N PHE A 398 -5.94 7.82 -23.54
CA PHE A 398 -5.31 8.22 -22.27
C PHE A 398 -6.34 8.55 -21.19
N MET A 399 -7.54 9.05 -21.56
CA MET A 399 -8.66 9.28 -20.63
C MET A 399 -9.34 7.99 -20.18
N ASP A 400 -9.40 6.96 -21.04
CA ASP A 400 -10.05 5.66 -20.82
C ASP A 400 -9.26 4.69 -19.91
N GLN A 401 -8.03 5.04 -19.54
CA GLN A 401 -7.23 4.24 -18.61
C GLN A 401 -7.87 4.19 -17.21
N ASP A 402 -7.58 3.13 -16.44
CA ASP A 402 -8.01 2.93 -15.03
C ASP A 402 -7.79 4.16 -14.13
N PHE A 403 -6.80 4.98 -14.47
CA PHE A 403 -6.64 6.32 -13.95
C PHE A 403 -6.49 7.29 -15.13
N PRO A 404 -7.48 8.18 -15.38
CA PRO A 404 -7.44 9.09 -16.51
C PRO A 404 -6.15 9.93 -16.55
N MET A 405 -5.59 10.08 -17.75
CA MET A 405 -4.33 10.78 -17.98
C MET A 405 -4.48 11.92 -19.00
N ILE A 406 -3.67 12.97 -18.81
CA ILE A 406 -3.48 14.02 -19.81
C ILE A 406 -2.41 13.58 -20.80
N TYR A 407 -2.74 13.59 -22.08
CA TYR A 407 -1.78 13.38 -23.16
C TYR A 407 -1.00 14.67 -23.47
N SER A 408 0.34 14.62 -23.40
CA SER A 408 1.22 15.71 -23.86
C SER A 408 1.72 15.41 -25.28
N GLU A 409 1.44 16.33 -26.20
CA GLU A 409 1.88 16.23 -27.60
C GLU A 409 3.39 16.37 -27.77
N LEU A 410 4.02 17.20 -26.94
CA LEU A 410 5.46 17.48 -26.99
C LEU A 410 6.26 16.23 -26.64
N SER A 411 5.84 15.51 -25.59
CA SER A 411 6.54 14.30 -25.12
C SER A 411 5.95 13.00 -25.66
N LYS A 412 4.77 13.04 -26.30
CA LYS A 412 3.98 11.87 -26.70
C LYS A 412 3.73 10.89 -25.55
N LYS A 413 3.63 11.41 -24.33
CA LYS A 413 3.44 10.63 -23.10
C LYS A 413 2.18 11.09 -22.38
N GLY A 414 1.52 10.14 -21.73
CA GLY A 414 0.48 10.42 -20.76
C GLY A 414 1.08 10.81 -19.42
N ARG A 415 0.42 11.72 -18.72
CA ARG A 415 0.69 12.02 -17.32
C ARG A 415 -0.59 11.92 -16.51
N ARG A 416 -0.47 11.50 -15.26
CA ARG A 416 -1.59 11.45 -14.32
C ARG A 416 -2.11 12.86 -14.04
N ILE A 417 -3.42 12.97 -13.90
CA ILE A 417 -4.12 14.17 -13.42
C ILE A 417 -3.82 14.35 -11.94
N ASN A 418 -3.48 15.57 -11.53
CA ASN A 418 -3.17 15.89 -10.14
C ASN A 418 -4.02 17.02 -9.54
N SER A 419 -4.92 17.62 -10.32
CA SER A 419 -5.68 18.80 -9.91
C SER A 419 -7.04 18.90 -10.60
N LEU A 420 -7.95 19.66 -9.99
CA LEU A 420 -9.27 19.92 -10.57
C LEU A 420 -9.18 20.68 -11.90
N ALA A 421 -8.24 21.62 -12.02
CA ALA A 421 -8.05 22.37 -13.26
C ALA A 421 -7.71 21.45 -14.44
N GLU A 422 -6.89 20.44 -14.21
CA GLU A 422 -6.57 19.41 -15.19
C GLU A 422 -7.75 18.53 -15.55
N LEU A 423 -8.58 18.14 -14.57
CA LEU A 423 -9.83 17.42 -14.82
C LEU A 423 -10.79 18.24 -15.68
N LEU A 424 -10.92 19.54 -15.42
CA LEU A 424 -11.76 20.45 -16.21
C LEU A 424 -11.26 20.58 -17.66
N ILE A 425 -9.95 20.47 -17.92
CA ILE A 425 -9.43 20.43 -19.30
C ILE A 425 -9.96 19.19 -20.02
N LEU A 426 -9.89 18.02 -19.37
CA LEU A 426 -10.39 16.78 -19.98
C LEU A 426 -11.91 16.81 -20.17
N HIS A 427 -12.65 17.36 -19.21
CA HIS A 427 -14.10 17.57 -19.34
C HIS A 427 -14.45 18.44 -20.55
N ASN A 428 -13.75 19.56 -20.73
CA ASN A 428 -13.96 20.44 -21.88
C ASN A 428 -13.57 19.78 -23.21
N ASP A 429 -12.46 19.04 -23.23
CA ASP A 429 -12.03 18.26 -24.40
C ASP A 429 -13.11 17.22 -24.78
N LEU A 430 -13.70 16.53 -23.80
CA LEU A 430 -14.81 15.60 -24.01
C LEU A 430 -16.09 16.29 -24.51
N ASN A 431 -16.47 17.43 -23.93
CA ASN A 431 -17.62 18.21 -24.40
C ASN A 431 -17.45 18.61 -25.87
N SER A 432 -16.27 19.12 -26.25
CA SER A 432 -15.96 19.46 -27.65
C SER A 432 -16.00 18.25 -28.58
N LEU A 433 -15.61 17.07 -28.10
CA LEU A 433 -15.68 15.82 -28.88
C LEU A 433 -17.11 15.33 -29.09
N GLU A 434 -17.94 15.42 -28.06
CA GLU A 434 -19.36 15.06 -28.13
C GLU A 434 -20.15 16.04 -29.01
N GLU A 435 -19.83 17.34 -28.96
CA GLU A 435 -20.39 18.35 -29.88
C GLU A 435 -19.99 18.03 -31.33
N PHE A 436 -18.70 17.77 -31.59
CA PHE A 436 -18.23 17.39 -32.93
C PHE A 436 -18.92 16.12 -33.43
N LYS A 437 -19.22 15.17 -32.55
CA LYS A 437 -20.03 13.99 -32.89
C LYS A 437 -21.46 14.37 -33.26
N SER A 438 -22.11 15.27 -32.50
CA SER A 438 -23.50 15.68 -32.78
C SER A 438 -23.67 16.40 -34.12
N ASP A 439 -22.60 17.00 -34.63
CA ASP A 439 -22.53 17.66 -35.94
C ASP A 439 -22.33 16.69 -37.11
N ILE A 440 -21.96 15.43 -36.85
CA ILE A 440 -21.76 14.35 -37.84
C ILE A 440 -23.06 13.55 -38.00
#